data_AF-B9L316-F1
#
_entry.id   AF-B9L316-F1
#
_cell.length_a   1.000
_cell.length_b   1.000
_cell.length_c   1.000
_cell.angle_alpha   90.00
_cell.angle_beta   90.00
_cell.angle_gamma   90.00
#
_symmetry.space_group_name_H-M   'P 1'
#
loop_
_entity.id
_entity.type
_entity.pdbx_description
1 polymer ?
#
loop_
_entity_poly.entity_id
_entity_poly.type
_entity_poly.pdbx_seq_one_letter_code
_entity_poly.pdbx_strand_id
1 'polypeptide(L)'
;MSVYEYRPKVPSRDQLRESMRTGSLRVVFDPTADELLVFWRECERPAVSIFLTEPDWLALLVDPDTHEVIGFHIEAFRQRAVREVPELSAVLAHAARDGESAAQGTAETLAALLGRSATAA
;
A
#
# COMPACT_ATOMS: atom_id res chain seq x y z
N MET A 1 -5.69 -20.60 -24.88
CA MET A 1 -6.03 -19.23 -24.42
C MET A 1 -4.81 -18.67 -23.73
N SER A 2 -4.28 -17.54 -24.21
CA SER A 2 -3.23 -16.83 -23.47
C SER A 2 -3.91 -16.10 -22.31
N VAL A 3 -3.58 -16.47 -21.08
CA VAL A 3 -4.02 -15.73 -19.89
C VAL A 3 -3.19 -14.45 -19.87
N TYR A 4 -3.83 -13.29 -20.03
CA TYR A 4 -3.14 -12.02 -19.90
C TYR A 4 -2.77 -11.82 -18.43
N GLU A 5 -1.49 -11.90 -18.10
CA GLU A 5 -0.97 -11.64 -16.76
C GLU A 5 -0.73 -10.14 -16.62
N TYR A 6 -1.70 -9.44 -16.04
CA TYR A 6 -1.56 -8.01 -15.76
C TYR A 6 -0.61 -7.80 -14.57
N ARG A 7 0.53 -7.14 -14.83
CA ARG A 7 1.50 -6.75 -13.81
C ARG A 7 1.49 -5.23 -13.68
N PRO A 8 0.79 -4.66 -12.68
CA PRO A 8 0.78 -3.22 -12.48
C PRO A 8 2.20 -2.71 -12.24
N LYS A 9 2.50 -1.53 -12.76
CA LYS A 9 3.80 -0.89 -12.53
C LYS A 9 3.88 -0.47 -11.06
N VAL A 10 4.76 -1.11 -10.30
CA VAL A 10 5.06 -0.72 -8.93
C VAL A 10 5.59 0.73 -8.94
N PRO A 11 4.96 1.65 -8.19
CA PRO A 11 5.43 3.03 -8.11
C PRO A 11 6.79 3.09 -7.40
N SER A 12 7.69 3.94 -7.89
CA SER A 12 8.95 4.22 -7.20
C SER A 12 8.72 4.99 -5.89
N ARG A 13 9.74 5.03 -5.02
CA ARG A 13 9.71 5.83 -3.79
C ARG A 13 9.32 7.29 -4.04
N ASP A 14 9.89 7.92 -5.06
CA ASP A 14 9.60 9.32 -5.38
C ASP A 14 8.17 9.49 -5.93
N GLN A 15 7.67 8.53 -6.70
CA GLN A 15 6.29 8.53 -7.18
C GLN A 15 5.29 8.39 -6.03
N LEU A 16 5.58 7.51 -5.06
CA LEU A 16 4.75 7.35 -3.86
C LEU A 16 4.71 8.63 -3.03
N ARG A 17 5.87 9.24 -2.78
CA ARG A 17 5.98 10.52 -2.07
C ARG A 17 5.14 11.60 -2.74
N GLU A 18 5.31 11.76 -4.05
CA GLU A 18 4.57 12.79 -4.79
C GLU A 18 3.05 12.51 -4.79
N SER A 19 2.65 11.26 -4.98
CA SER A 19 1.24 10.87 -4.98
C SER A 19 0.57 11.08 -3.62
N MET A 20 1.25 10.76 -2.52
CA MET A 20 0.74 11.00 -1.17
C MET A 20 0.78 12.46 -0.74
N ARG A 21 1.72 13.25 -1.28
CA ARG A 21 1.83 14.70 -1.03
C ARG A 21 0.71 15.47 -1.73
N THR A 22 0.36 15.07 -2.94
CA THR A 22 -0.64 15.76 -3.78
C THR A 22 -2.05 15.18 -3.62
N GLY A 23 -2.15 13.92 -3.24
CA GLY A 23 -3.41 13.22 -2.97
C GLY A 23 -3.89 13.35 -1.53
N SER A 24 -5.02 12.70 -1.24
CA SER A 24 -5.54 12.57 0.12
C SER A 24 -5.16 11.21 0.67
N LEU A 25 -4.28 11.20 1.68
CA LEU A 25 -3.94 9.96 2.38
C LEU A 25 -5.14 9.54 3.24
N ARG A 26 -5.67 8.35 2.95
CA ARG A 26 -6.72 7.72 3.74
C ARG A 26 -6.25 6.32 4.14
N VAL A 27 -6.35 6.02 5.43
CA VAL A 27 -6.02 4.70 5.97
C VAL A 27 -7.27 4.08 6.57
N VAL A 28 -7.59 2.87 6.16
CA VAL A 28 -8.74 2.10 6.61
C VAL A 28 -8.23 0.79 7.18
N PHE A 29 -8.54 0.52 8.44
CA PHE A 29 -8.17 -0.71 9.11
C PHE A 29 -9.43 -1.52 9.44
N ASP A 30 -9.49 -2.76 8.98
CA ASP A 30 -10.52 -3.72 9.40
C ASP A 30 -9.95 -4.63 10.51
N PRO A 31 -10.39 -4.46 11.77
CA PRO A 31 -9.90 -5.28 12.88
C PRO A 31 -10.42 -6.72 12.87
N THR A 32 -11.48 -7.02 12.12
CA THR A 32 -12.07 -8.36 12.00
C THR A 32 -11.28 -9.20 11.00
N ALA A 33 -11.00 -8.62 9.82
CA ALA A 33 -10.21 -9.26 8.78
C ALA A 33 -8.68 -9.16 9.05
N ASP A 34 -8.27 -8.26 9.94
CA ASP A 34 -6.86 -7.91 10.16
C ASP A 34 -6.19 -7.35 8.89
N GLU A 35 -6.93 -6.48 8.19
CA GLU A 35 -6.50 -5.90 6.92
C GLU A 35 -6.30 -4.39 7.05
N LEU A 36 -5.24 -3.89 6.44
CA LEU A 36 -4.96 -2.45 6.34
C LEU A 36 -4.98 -2.02 4.87
N LEU A 37 -5.85 -1.07 4.55
CA LEU A 37 -5.90 -0.40 3.26
C LEU A 37 -5.35 1.01 3.40
N VAL A 38 -4.40 1.38 2.55
CA VAL A 38 -3.82 2.72 2.49
C VAL A 38 -4.10 3.28 1.10
N PHE A 39 -4.87 4.35 1.00
CA PHE A 39 -5.19 5.04 -0.24
C PHE A 39 -4.49 6.40 -0.26
N TRP A 40 -3.96 6.79 -1.40
CA TRP A 40 -3.52 8.18 -1.67
C TRP A 40 -4.30 8.83 -2.78
N ARG A 41 -5.22 8.08 -3.39
CA ARG A 41 -6.18 8.60 -4.35
C ARG A 41 -7.54 8.00 -4.10
N GLU A 42 -8.57 8.79 -4.32
CA GLU A 42 -9.94 8.30 -4.36
C GLU A 42 -10.16 7.42 -5.59
N CYS A 43 -11.12 6.50 -5.47
CA CYS A 43 -11.54 5.63 -6.55
C CYS A 43 -13.06 5.51 -6.47
N GLU A 44 -13.74 5.76 -7.59
CA GLU A 44 -15.21 5.70 -7.67
C GLU A 44 -15.71 4.26 -7.61
N ARG A 45 -14.89 3.31 -8.08
CA ARG A 45 -15.16 1.88 -8.05
C ARG A 45 -14.34 1.18 -6.97
N PRO A 46 -14.79 -0.01 -6.51
CA PRO A 46 -13.95 -0.84 -5.66
C PRO A 46 -12.61 -1.11 -6.34
N ALA A 47 -11.54 -0.69 -5.68
CA ALA A 47 -10.17 -0.96 -6.11
C ALA A 47 -9.92 -2.47 -6.13
N VAL A 48 -9.10 -2.93 -7.08
CA VAL A 48 -8.71 -4.34 -7.19
C VAL A 48 -7.38 -4.54 -6.46
N SER A 49 -7.33 -5.50 -5.55
CA SER A 49 -6.07 -5.93 -4.92
C SER A 49 -5.30 -6.87 -5.85
N ILE A 50 -4.07 -6.51 -6.17
CA ILE A 50 -3.14 -7.36 -6.92
C ILE A 50 -1.97 -7.70 -6.00
N PHE A 51 -1.94 -8.94 -5.53
CA PHE A 51 -0.91 -9.45 -4.62
C PHE A 51 0.44 -9.53 -5.31
N LEU A 52 1.47 -9.09 -4.58
CA LEU A 52 2.84 -9.31 -4.97
C LEU A 52 3.20 -10.79 -4.77
N THR A 53 4.16 -11.30 -5.53
CA THR A 53 4.63 -12.68 -5.36
C THR A 53 5.34 -12.84 -4.03
N GLU A 54 6.20 -11.89 -3.69
CA GLU A 54 6.89 -11.83 -2.42
C GLU A 54 6.96 -10.37 -1.96
N PRO A 55 6.44 -10.02 -0.77
CA PRO A 55 5.63 -10.85 0.10
C PRO A 55 4.19 -11.03 -0.43
N ASP A 56 3.64 -12.23 -0.20
CA ASP A 56 2.28 -12.63 -0.63
C ASP A 56 1.15 -11.94 0.15
N TRP A 57 1.45 -11.28 1.26
CA TRP A 57 0.51 -10.52 2.09
C TRP A 57 0.40 -9.04 1.71
N LEU A 58 1.22 -8.57 0.76
CA LEU A 58 1.20 -7.20 0.27
C LEU A 58 0.59 -7.16 -1.12
N ALA A 59 -0.41 -6.32 -1.31
CA ALA A 59 -1.07 -6.09 -2.57
C ALA A 59 -1.08 -4.61 -2.96
N LEU A 60 -1.00 -4.36 -4.25
CA LEU A 60 -1.27 -3.06 -4.85
C LEU A 60 -2.78 -2.90 -5.02
N LEU A 61 -3.33 -1.78 -4.58
CA LEU A 61 -4.70 -1.39 -4.93
C LEU A 61 -4.66 -0.65 -6.27
N VAL A 62 -5.35 -1.22 -7.26
CA VAL A 62 -5.40 -0.69 -8.62
C VAL A 62 -6.81 -0.23 -8.94
N ASP A 63 -6.90 0.98 -9.47
CA ASP A 63 -8.13 1.51 -10.03
C ASP A 63 -8.46 0.75 -11.32
N PRO A 64 -9.63 0.09 -11.41
CA PRO A 64 -9.95 -0.78 -12.55
C PRO A 64 -10.19 -0.02 -13.85
N ASP A 65 -10.52 1.27 -13.78
CA ASP A 65 -10.84 2.08 -14.96
C ASP A 65 -9.58 2.75 -15.53
N THR A 66 -8.67 3.20 -14.65
CA THR A 66 -7.43 3.88 -15.07
C THR A 66 -6.20 2.98 -15.07
N HIS A 67 -6.27 1.81 -14.44
CA HIS A 67 -5.15 0.89 -14.21
C HIS A 67 -3.99 1.51 -13.42
N GLU A 68 -4.24 2.59 -12.68
CA GLU A 68 -3.23 3.24 -11.86
C GLU A 68 -3.25 2.68 -10.43
N VAL A 69 -2.07 2.62 -9.80
CA VAL A 69 -1.95 2.22 -8.40
C VAL A 69 -2.37 3.38 -7.52
N ILE A 70 -3.39 3.14 -6.71
CA ILE A 70 -4.04 4.15 -5.86
C ILE A 70 -3.86 3.88 -4.37
N GLY A 71 -3.29 2.73 -4.02
CA GLY A 71 -3.15 2.32 -2.65
C GLY A 71 -2.34 1.04 -2.44
N PHE A 72 -2.22 0.66 -1.18
CA PHE A 72 -1.78 -0.65 -0.73
C PHE A 72 -2.87 -1.36 0.06
N HIS A 73 -2.88 -2.68 -0.08
CA HIS A 73 -3.60 -3.59 0.79
C HIS A 73 -2.59 -4.50 1.48
N ILE A 74 -2.66 -4.56 2.81
CA ILE A 74 -1.80 -5.37 3.67
C ILE A 74 -2.68 -6.33 4.46
N GLU A 75 -2.52 -7.63 4.22
CA GLU A 75 -3.19 -8.69 4.96
C GLU A 75 -2.45 -9.08 6.24
N ALA A 76 -3.19 -9.62 7.20
CA ALA A 76 -2.68 -10.05 8.51
C ALA A 76 -1.87 -8.94 9.21
N PHE A 77 -2.30 -7.68 9.05
CA PHE A 77 -1.54 -6.48 9.40
C PHE A 77 -1.00 -6.52 10.82
N ARG A 78 -1.82 -6.83 11.85
CA ARG A 78 -1.33 -6.86 13.24
C ARG A 78 -0.32 -7.97 13.45
N GLN A 79 -0.53 -9.13 12.85
CA GLN A 79 0.41 -10.25 12.96
C GLN A 79 1.76 -9.89 12.35
N ARG A 80 1.76 -9.30 11.13
CA ARG A 80 2.98 -8.85 10.45
C ARG A 80 3.68 -7.74 11.23
N ALA A 81 2.93 -6.74 11.70
CA ALA A 81 3.47 -5.63 12.48
C ALA A 81 4.12 -6.08 13.80
N VAL A 82 3.66 -7.17 14.43
CA VAL A 82 4.25 -7.67 15.68
C VAL A 82 5.45 -8.58 15.42
N ARG A 83 5.40 -9.40 14.37
CA ARG A 83 6.34 -10.54 14.21
C ARG A 83 7.43 -10.34 13.17
N GLU A 84 7.12 -9.65 12.07
CA GLU A 84 7.95 -9.68 10.86
C GLU A 84 8.39 -8.29 10.42
N VAL A 85 7.48 -7.32 10.46
CA VAL A 85 7.73 -5.96 9.98
C VAL A 85 7.19 -4.92 10.99
N PRO A 86 7.92 -4.66 12.10
CA PRO A 86 7.53 -3.67 13.10
C PRO A 86 7.23 -2.28 12.55
N GLU A 87 7.87 -1.90 11.44
CA GLU A 87 7.69 -0.62 10.75
C GLU A 87 6.25 -0.43 10.24
N LEU A 88 5.47 -1.50 10.03
CA LEU A 88 4.05 -1.41 9.65
C LEU A 88 3.21 -0.67 10.69
N SER A 89 3.57 -0.76 11.97
CA SER A 89 2.88 -0.02 13.04
C SER A 89 2.98 1.49 12.86
N ALA A 90 4.04 1.99 12.21
CA ALA A 90 4.22 3.41 11.92
C ALA A 90 3.15 3.94 10.95
N VAL A 91 2.64 3.10 10.03
CA VAL A 91 1.58 3.51 9.08
C VAL A 91 0.32 3.98 9.81
N LEU A 92 -0.10 3.25 10.84
CA LEU A 92 -1.23 3.67 11.68
C LEU A 92 -0.92 4.93 12.50
N ALA A 93 0.30 5.04 13.03
CA ALA A 93 0.73 6.21 13.78
C ALA A 93 0.77 7.48 12.90
N HIS A 94 1.13 7.33 11.62
CA HIS A 94 1.07 8.40 10.63
C HIS A 94 -0.37 8.74 10.26
N ALA A 95 -1.23 7.75 10.06
CA ALA A 95 -2.65 7.96 9.74
C ALA A 95 -3.41 8.78 10.79
N ALA A 96 -3.04 8.65 12.07
CA ALA A 96 -3.64 9.43 13.16
C ALA A 96 -3.21 10.91 13.17
N ARG A 97 -2.28 11.30 12.29
CA ARG A 97 -1.79 12.67 12.15
C ARG A 97 -2.30 13.24 10.83
N ASP A 98 -2.95 14.39 10.88
CA ASP A 98 -3.35 15.09 9.65
C ASP A 98 -2.16 15.83 9.03
N GLY A 99 -2.04 15.79 7.70
CA GLY A 99 -1.15 16.68 6.92
C GLY A 99 0.09 16.04 6.30
N GLU A 100 0.95 16.90 5.73
CA GLU A 100 2.08 16.53 4.85
C GLU A 100 3.11 15.60 5.50
N SER A 101 3.35 15.74 6.81
CA SER A 101 4.30 14.89 7.54
C SER A 101 3.83 13.43 7.63
N ALA A 102 2.51 13.19 7.71
CA ALA A 102 1.94 11.85 7.73
C ALA A 102 2.04 11.16 6.37
N ALA A 103 1.74 11.90 5.30
CA ALA A 103 1.92 11.45 3.91
C ALA A 103 3.38 11.01 3.66
N GLN A 104 4.33 11.84 4.08
CA GLN A 104 5.75 11.54 3.91
C GLN A 104 6.18 10.30 4.69
N GLY A 105 5.86 10.20 5.99
CA GLY A 105 6.23 9.03 6.80
C GLY A 105 5.62 7.72 6.31
N THR A 106 4.38 7.78 5.81
CA THR A 106 3.68 6.63 5.22
C THR A 106 4.34 6.21 3.91
N ALA A 107 4.66 7.16 3.02
CA ALA A 107 5.35 6.90 1.76
C ALA A 107 6.70 6.21 1.98
N GLU A 108 7.48 6.65 2.98
CA GLU A 108 8.76 6.06 3.33
C GLU A 108 8.64 4.62 3.79
N THR A 109 7.68 4.35 4.67
CA THR A 109 7.42 3.00 5.19
C THR A 109 7.05 2.05 4.07
N LEU A 110 6.15 2.47 3.18
CA LEU A 110 5.68 1.66 2.05
C LEU A 110 6.79 1.45 0.99
N ALA A 111 7.56 2.49 0.69
CA ALA A 111 8.70 2.35 -0.21
C ALA A 111 9.76 1.38 0.33
N ALA A 112 10.02 1.40 1.64
CA ALA A 112 10.92 0.45 2.28
C ALA A 112 10.41 -1.00 2.18
N LEU A 113 9.09 -1.21 2.32
CA LEU A 113 8.47 -2.53 2.16
C LEU A 113 8.65 -3.07 0.74
N LEU A 114 8.37 -2.25 -0.27
CA LEU A 114 8.59 -2.60 -1.67
C LEU A 114 10.07 -2.90 -1.97
N GLY A 115 10.98 -2.11 -1.39
CA GLY A 115 12.41 -2.32 -1.54
C GLY A 115 12.88 -3.68 -1.00
N ARG A 116 12.37 -4.10 0.16
CA ARG A 116 12.68 -5.42 0.74
C ARG A 116 12.14 -6.57 -0.10
N SER A 117 10.94 -6.38 -0.64
CA SER A 117 10.26 -7.31 -1.55
C SER A 117 11.08 -7.58 -2.81
N ALA A 118 11.71 -6.54 -3.37
CA ALA A 118 12.54 -6.65 -4.58
C ALA A 118 13.90 -7.33 -4.36
N THR A 119 14.38 -7.42 -3.11
CA THR A 119 15.68 -8.03 -2.76
C THR A 119 15.59 -9.48 -2.29
N ALA A 120 14.38 -10.01 -2.09
CA ALA A 120 14.15 -11.39 -1.66
C ALA A 120 14.10 -12.40 -2.83
N ALA A 121 14.03 -11.90 -4.07
CA ALA A 121 13.96 -12.68 -5.32
C ALA A 121 15.31 -12.92 -5.99
#